data_AF-W6L7B0-F1
#
_entry.id   AF-W6L7B0-F1
#
_cell.length_a   1.000
_cell.length_b   1.000
_cell.length_c   1.000
_cell.angle_alpha   90.00
_cell.angle_beta   90.00
_cell.angle_gamma   90.00
#
_symmetry.space_group_name_H-M   'P 1'
#
loop_
_entity.id
_entity.type
_entity.pdbx_description
1 polymer ?
#
loop_
_entity_poly.entity_id
_entity_poly.type
_entity_poly.pdbx_seq_one_letter_code
_entity_poly.pdbx_strand_id
1 'polypeptide(L)'
;MNEFRQIQSMIEFIDREAQEKVDELECAAQEEYDIEKMRLVEQEKLKIRQNLEKKKKQVDVDRRVARANYTKTQRMRVMEERAKIMETLYENTRKKVETIVANPSTYRPLLVNIVRQSILAIQTDAIIQCRKEDETEIHQMLNDLMNWYQIKTGSSISIKINEEYLNTDDAWGGVVVSSVDGRIRCNNTLSYRATMSFEEQLPTIRFYLFNPEATV
;
A
#
# COMPACT_ATOMS: atom_id res chain seq x y z
N MET A 1 -40.99 67.94 -83.33
CA MET A 1 -40.85 66.47 -83.34
C MET A 1 -39.44 65.98 -83.02
N ASN A 2 -38.37 66.70 -83.39
CA ASN A 2 -36.98 66.24 -83.15
C ASN A 2 -36.54 66.39 -81.68
N GLU A 3 -36.94 67.47 -81.00
CA GLU A 3 -36.54 67.76 -79.61
C GLU A 3 -37.16 66.80 -78.58
N PHE A 4 -38.44 66.44 -78.72
CA PHE A 4 -39.09 65.46 -77.84
C PHE A 4 -38.42 64.07 -77.91
N ARG A 5 -37.93 63.70 -79.10
CA ARG A 5 -37.23 62.43 -79.34
C ARG A 5 -35.83 62.42 -78.69
N GLN A 6 -35.16 63.57 -78.67
CA GLN A 6 -33.88 63.75 -77.95
C GLN A 6 -34.07 63.72 -76.43
N ILE A 7 -35.11 64.38 -75.91
CA ILE A 7 -35.45 64.33 -74.47
C ILE A 7 -35.78 62.90 -74.03
N GLN A 8 -36.56 62.16 -74.82
CA GLN A 8 -36.86 60.75 -74.54
C GLN A 8 -35.60 59.87 -74.51
N SER A 9 -34.70 60.06 -75.48
CA SER A 9 -33.40 59.37 -75.50
C SER A 9 -32.51 59.73 -74.30
N MET A 10 -32.59 60.96 -73.80
CA MET A 10 -31.87 61.37 -72.59
C MET A 10 -32.47 60.72 -71.33
N ILE A 11 -33.80 60.60 -71.23
CA ILE A 11 -34.47 59.91 -70.11
C ILE A 11 -34.09 58.42 -70.10
N GLU A 12 -34.13 57.75 -71.26
CA GLU A 12 -33.74 56.34 -71.37
C GLU A 12 -32.26 56.10 -71.03
N PHE A 13 -31.39 57.06 -71.34
CA PHE A 13 -29.99 57.00 -70.94
C PHE A 13 -29.85 57.11 -69.41
N ILE A 14 -30.56 58.05 -68.78
CA ILE A 14 -30.54 58.22 -67.31
C ILE A 14 -31.08 56.97 -66.62
N ASP A 15 -32.18 56.39 -67.11
CA ASP A 15 -32.77 55.17 -66.54
C ASP A 15 -31.82 53.97 -66.68
N ARG A 16 -31.14 53.84 -67.83
CA ARG A 16 -30.15 52.77 -68.04
C ARG A 16 -28.92 52.95 -67.15
N GLU A 17 -28.41 54.18 -67.03
CA GLU A 17 -27.28 54.48 -66.15
C GLU A 17 -27.65 54.22 -64.67
N ALA A 18 -28.86 54.56 -64.26
CA ALA A 18 -29.37 54.23 -62.93
C ALA A 18 -29.47 52.71 -62.72
N GLN A 19 -29.96 51.96 -63.70
CA GLN A 19 -30.04 50.50 -63.61
C GLN A 19 -28.66 49.85 -63.56
N GLU A 20 -27.71 50.29 -64.40
CA GLU A 20 -26.32 49.81 -64.35
C GLU A 20 -25.68 50.11 -62.98
N LYS A 21 -25.99 51.26 -62.36
CA LYS A 21 -25.56 51.58 -60.99
C LYS A 21 -26.19 50.70 -59.92
N VAL A 22 -27.46 50.33 -60.08
CA VAL A 22 -28.12 49.38 -59.16
C VAL A 22 -27.47 48.00 -59.26
N ASP A 23 -27.27 47.50 -60.48
CA ASP A 23 -26.66 46.19 -60.71
C ASP A 23 -25.21 46.14 -60.18
N GLU A 24 -24.44 47.22 -60.36
CA GLU A 24 -23.10 47.37 -59.76
C GLU A 24 -23.13 47.28 -58.22
N LEU A 25 -24.07 47.98 -57.58
CA LEU A 25 -24.23 47.96 -56.12
C LEU A 25 -24.69 46.59 -55.61
N GLU A 26 -25.58 45.91 -56.32
CA GLU A 26 -26.03 44.57 -55.96
C GLU A 26 -24.90 43.54 -56.08
N CYS A 27 -24.11 43.59 -57.16
CA CYS A 27 -22.91 42.75 -57.30
C CYS A 27 -21.91 43.01 -56.17
N ALA A 28 -21.61 44.28 -55.87
CA ALA A 28 -20.70 44.63 -54.78
C ALA A 28 -21.21 44.18 -53.41
N ALA A 29 -22.51 44.35 -53.13
CA ALA A 29 -23.12 43.93 -51.88
C ALA A 29 -23.09 42.39 -51.72
N GLN A 30 -23.30 41.65 -52.80
CA GLN A 30 -23.23 40.19 -52.78
C GLN A 30 -21.80 39.69 -52.55
N GLU A 31 -20.80 40.31 -53.18
CA GLU A 31 -19.38 40.01 -52.96
C GLU A 31 -18.98 40.27 -51.50
N GLU A 32 -19.35 41.42 -50.95
CA GLU A 32 -19.07 41.75 -49.54
C GLU A 32 -19.78 40.78 -48.57
N TYR A 33 -21.03 40.42 -48.85
CA TYR A 33 -21.76 39.42 -48.06
C TYR A 33 -21.06 38.06 -48.05
N ASP A 34 -20.62 37.57 -49.20
CA ASP A 34 -19.96 36.27 -49.31
C ASP A 34 -18.60 36.28 -48.62
N ILE A 35 -17.83 37.37 -48.72
CA ILE A 35 -16.56 37.56 -48.00
C ILE A 35 -16.80 37.54 -46.48
N GLU A 36 -17.75 38.33 -45.99
CA GLU A 36 -17.99 38.46 -44.55
C GLU A 36 -18.56 37.16 -43.95
N LYS A 37 -19.47 36.50 -44.67
CA LYS A 37 -19.98 35.17 -44.30
C LYS A 37 -18.85 34.15 -44.20
N MET A 38 -17.95 34.11 -45.20
CA MET A 38 -16.79 33.22 -45.19
C MET A 38 -15.88 33.51 -44.00
N ARG A 39 -15.60 34.80 -43.72
CA ARG A 39 -14.80 35.24 -42.57
C ARG A 39 -15.37 34.77 -41.23
N LEU A 40 -16.67 34.95 -41.01
CA LEU A 40 -17.34 34.52 -39.78
C LEU A 40 -17.33 32.99 -39.62
N VAL A 41 -17.63 32.26 -40.69
CA VAL A 41 -17.63 30.80 -40.68
C VAL A 41 -16.22 30.25 -40.42
N GLU A 42 -15.19 30.83 -41.03
CA GLU A 42 -13.81 30.39 -40.84
C GLU A 42 -13.30 30.69 -39.41
N GLN A 43 -13.65 31.85 -38.86
CA GLN A 43 -13.33 32.21 -37.48
C GLN A 43 -13.93 31.20 -36.48
N GLU A 44 -15.20 30.82 -36.63
CA GLU A 44 -15.85 29.83 -35.75
C GLU A 44 -15.32 28.42 -35.98
N LYS A 45 -15.05 28.02 -37.23
CA LYS A 45 -14.40 26.73 -37.54
C LYS A 45 -13.05 26.60 -36.82
N LEU A 46 -12.26 27.67 -36.76
CA LEU A 46 -10.97 27.68 -36.10
C LEU A 46 -11.12 27.48 -34.58
N LYS A 47 -12.07 28.19 -33.94
CA LYS A 47 -12.38 27.99 -32.51
C LYS A 47 -12.84 26.55 -32.22
N ILE A 48 -13.71 25.99 -33.06
CA ILE A 48 -14.19 24.61 -32.91
C ILE A 48 -13.03 23.62 -33.02
N ARG A 49 -12.14 23.77 -34.02
CA ARG A 49 -10.96 22.90 -34.19
C ARG A 49 -10.05 22.94 -32.96
N GLN A 50 -9.74 24.12 -32.43
CA GLN A 50 -8.92 24.27 -31.23
C GLN A 50 -9.54 23.57 -30.00
N ASN A 51 -10.86 23.71 -29.81
CA ASN A 51 -11.56 23.06 -28.72
C ASN A 51 -11.60 21.53 -28.87
N LEU A 52 -11.79 21.04 -30.10
CA LEU A 52 -11.73 19.61 -30.39
C LEU A 52 -10.34 19.03 -30.16
N GLU A 53 -9.28 19.76 -30.52
CA GLU A 53 -7.91 19.31 -30.28
C GLU A 53 -7.59 19.22 -28.78
N LYS A 54 -8.02 20.21 -27.98
CA LYS A 54 -7.91 20.18 -26.53
C LYS A 54 -8.67 18.98 -25.93
N LYS A 55 -9.91 18.75 -26.35
CA LYS A 55 -10.72 17.60 -25.90
C LYS A 55 -10.06 16.27 -26.27
N LYS A 56 -9.51 16.15 -27.48
CA LYS A 56 -8.79 14.94 -27.92
C LYS A 56 -7.57 14.66 -27.05
N LYS A 57 -6.75 15.69 -26.78
CA LYS A 57 -5.60 15.59 -25.87
C LYS A 57 -6.04 15.17 -24.45
N GLN A 58 -7.13 15.74 -23.95
CA GLN A 58 -7.66 15.37 -22.63
C GLN A 58 -8.08 13.89 -22.57
N VAL A 59 -8.80 13.40 -23.58
CA VAL A 59 -9.19 11.98 -23.67
C VAL A 59 -7.97 11.05 -23.70
N ASP A 60 -6.91 11.43 -24.41
CA ASP A 60 -5.67 10.65 -24.43
C ASP A 60 -4.99 10.60 -23.05
N VAL A 61 -4.98 11.73 -22.33
CA VAL A 61 -4.47 11.81 -20.95
C VAL A 61 -5.32 10.96 -20.01
N ASP A 62 -6.64 11.11 -20.05
CA ASP A 62 -7.57 10.35 -19.20
C ASP A 62 -7.44 8.85 -19.44
N ARG A 63 -7.26 8.43 -20.70
CA ARG A 63 -7.01 7.02 -21.05
C ARG A 63 -5.71 6.50 -20.45
N ARG A 64 -4.64 7.31 -20.46
CA ARG A 64 -3.35 6.94 -19.83
C ARG A 64 -3.49 6.84 -18.32
N VAL A 65 -4.18 7.78 -17.69
CA VAL A 65 -4.45 7.77 -16.24
C VAL A 65 -5.30 6.56 -15.86
N ALA A 66 -6.37 6.27 -16.59
CA ALA A 66 -7.22 5.10 -16.36
C ALA A 66 -6.43 3.80 -16.46
N ARG A 67 -5.55 3.65 -17.46
CA ARG A 67 -4.67 2.50 -17.61
C ARG A 67 -3.69 2.37 -16.44
N ALA A 68 -3.07 3.47 -16.02
CA ALA A 68 -2.14 3.49 -14.89
C ALA A 68 -2.85 3.11 -13.58
N ASN A 69 -4.03 3.66 -13.33
CA ASN A 69 -4.85 3.34 -12.16
C ASN A 69 -5.27 1.86 -12.17
N TYR A 70 -5.67 1.32 -13.32
CA TYR A 70 -5.99 -0.10 -13.43
C TYR A 70 -4.80 -0.98 -13.04
N THR A 71 -3.61 -0.73 -13.61
CA THR A 71 -2.39 -1.49 -13.26
C THR A 71 -2.03 -1.34 -11.79
N LYS A 72 -2.15 -0.13 -11.22
CA LYS A 72 -1.93 0.11 -9.78
C LYS A 72 -2.88 -0.74 -8.93
N THR A 73 -4.17 -0.74 -9.24
CA THR A 73 -5.16 -1.55 -8.51
C THR A 73 -4.85 -3.04 -8.60
N GLN A 74 -4.45 -3.55 -9.77
CA GLN A 74 -4.05 -4.96 -9.89
C GLN A 74 -2.81 -5.28 -9.06
N ARG A 75 -1.80 -4.39 -9.05
CA ARG A 75 -0.61 -4.56 -8.20
C ARG A 75 -0.96 -4.58 -6.72
N MET A 76 -1.83 -3.67 -6.26
CA MET A 76 -2.30 -3.63 -4.88
C MET A 76 -2.99 -4.93 -4.48
N ARG A 77 -3.88 -5.45 -5.33
CA ARG A 77 -4.55 -6.74 -5.10
C ARG A 77 -3.54 -7.88 -4.90
N VAL A 78 -2.52 -7.97 -5.75
CA VAL A 78 -1.48 -8.98 -5.60
C VAL A 78 -0.70 -8.81 -4.29
N MET A 79 -0.40 -7.56 -3.88
CA MET A 79 0.29 -7.29 -2.61
C MET A 79 -0.57 -7.67 -1.40
N GLU A 80 -1.88 -7.38 -1.44
CA GLU A 80 -2.84 -7.74 -0.40
C GLU A 80 -2.95 -9.27 -0.25
N GLU A 81 -3.10 -10.00 -1.36
CA GLU A 81 -3.16 -11.48 -1.31
C GLU A 81 -1.85 -12.09 -0.81
N ARG A 82 -0.69 -11.54 -1.19
CA ARG A 82 0.61 -11.97 -0.65
C ARG A 82 0.70 -11.73 0.86
N ALA A 83 0.16 -10.62 1.36
CA ALA A 83 0.12 -10.34 2.79
C ALA A 83 -0.79 -11.35 3.54
N LYS A 84 -1.97 -11.67 2.99
CA LYS A 84 -2.87 -12.69 3.56
C LYS A 84 -2.23 -14.08 3.63
N ILE A 85 -1.46 -14.47 2.60
CA ILE A 85 -0.71 -15.74 2.60
C ILE A 85 0.32 -15.75 3.74
N MET A 86 1.02 -14.63 3.96
CA MET A 86 1.98 -14.50 5.07
C MET A 86 1.31 -14.58 6.44
N GLU A 87 0.16 -13.92 6.62
CA GLU A 87 -0.63 -14.01 7.85
C GLU A 87 -1.11 -15.44 8.11
N THR A 88 -1.56 -16.14 7.06
CA THR A 88 -1.95 -17.55 7.15
C THR A 88 -0.77 -18.45 7.53
N LEU A 89 0.43 -18.18 7.00
CA LEU A 89 1.65 -18.91 7.35
C LEU A 89 2.03 -18.68 8.83
N TYR A 90 1.90 -17.44 9.30
CA TYR A 90 2.16 -17.09 10.70
C TYR A 90 1.20 -17.83 11.63
N GLU A 91 -0.10 -17.84 11.30
CA GLU A 91 -1.13 -18.55 12.07
C GLU A 91 -0.93 -20.08 12.04
N ASN A 92 -0.52 -20.64 10.91
CA ASN A 92 -0.15 -22.07 10.83
C ASN A 92 1.08 -22.39 11.70
N THR A 93 2.03 -21.45 11.79
CA THR A 93 3.21 -21.60 12.65
C THR A 93 2.82 -21.53 14.12
N ARG A 94 1.96 -20.58 14.50
CA ARG A 94 1.37 -20.50 15.84
C ARG A 94 0.75 -21.85 16.26
N LYS A 95 -0.12 -22.42 15.42
CA LYS A 95 -0.77 -23.72 15.71
C LYS A 95 0.25 -24.85 15.90
N LYS A 96 1.31 -24.90 15.09
CA LYS A 96 2.39 -25.89 15.26
C LYS A 96 3.20 -25.68 16.54
N VAL A 97 3.37 -24.44 16.99
CA VAL A 97 4.03 -24.16 18.27
C VAL A 97 3.12 -24.59 19.43
N GLU A 98 1.82 -24.29 19.34
CA GLU A 98 0.84 -24.70 20.34
C GLU A 98 0.76 -26.24 20.48
N THR A 99 0.88 -27.00 19.39
CA THR A 99 0.95 -28.47 19.48
C THR A 99 2.23 -28.98 20.15
N ILE A 100 3.36 -28.27 20.03
CA ILE A 100 4.60 -28.61 20.76
C ILE A 100 4.43 -28.32 22.26
N VAL A 101 3.79 -27.21 22.60
CA VAL A 101 3.54 -26.79 23.99
C VAL A 101 2.55 -27.74 24.67
N ALA A 102 1.54 -28.21 23.94
CA ALA A 102 0.59 -29.20 24.43
C ALA A 102 1.22 -30.57 24.75
N ASN A 103 2.44 -30.85 24.28
CA ASN A 103 3.18 -32.09 24.54
C ASN A 103 4.21 -31.88 25.67
N PRO A 104 3.94 -32.36 26.91
CA PRO A 104 4.80 -32.06 28.06
C PRO A 104 6.21 -32.63 27.94
N SER A 105 6.38 -33.78 27.27
CA SER A 105 7.68 -34.44 27.09
C SER A 105 8.65 -33.60 26.26
N THR A 106 8.15 -32.87 25.26
CA THR A 106 8.96 -31.98 24.42
C THR A 106 9.04 -30.57 25.00
N TYR A 107 7.96 -30.10 25.64
CA TYR A 107 7.90 -28.73 26.14
C TYR A 107 8.73 -28.52 27.41
N ARG A 108 8.72 -29.48 28.35
CA ARG A 108 9.48 -29.39 29.60
C ARG A 108 10.99 -29.12 29.39
N PRO A 109 11.74 -29.88 28.56
CA PRO A 109 13.15 -29.58 28.30
C PRO A 109 13.36 -28.25 27.54
N LEU A 110 12.43 -27.88 26.67
CA LEU A 110 12.47 -26.59 25.97
C LEU A 110 12.34 -25.42 26.94
N LEU A 111 11.37 -25.48 27.86
CA LEU A 111 11.11 -24.46 28.87
C LEU A 111 12.34 -24.25 29.77
N VAL A 112 12.99 -25.32 30.23
CA VAL A 112 14.25 -25.25 30.99
C VAL A 112 15.31 -24.47 30.21
N ASN A 113 15.48 -24.77 28.93
CA ASN A 113 16.50 -24.11 28.11
C ASN A 113 16.18 -22.62 27.87
N ILE A 114 14.90 -22.27 27.68
CA ILE A 114 14.44 -20.89 27.56
C ILE A 114 14.73 -20.11 28.84
N VAL A 115 14.41 -20.68 30.01
CA VAL A 115 14.66 -20.04 31.30
C VAL A 115 16.16 -19.86 31.53
N ARG A 116 16.98 -20.89 31.28
CA ARG A 116 18.45 -20.82 31.35
C ARG A 116 19.03 -19.72 30.47
N GLN A 117 18.56 -19.61 29.22
CA GLN A 117 19.00 -18.55 28.30
C GLN A 117 18.64 -17.17 28.83
N SER A 118 17.43 -17.01 29.37
CA SER A 118 16.93 -15.71 29.87
C SER A 118 17.70 -15.25 31.12
N ILE A 119 17.98 -16.16 32.03
CA ILE A 119 18.78 -15.89 33.23
C ILE A 119 20.22 -15.50 32.86
N LEU A 120 20.84 -16.21 31.90
CA LEU A 120 22.18 -15.88 31.41
C LEU A 120 22.26 -14.52 30.73
N ALA A 121 21.16 -14.04 30.14
CA ALA A 121 21.10 -12.71 29.54
C ALA A 121 21.01 -11.59 30.59
N ILE A 122 20.40 -11.85 31.76
CA ILE A 122 20.17 -10.84 32.81
C ILE A 122 21.33 -10.77 33.82
N GLN A 123 21.99 -11.90 34.10
CA GLN A 123 23.18 -12.00 34.98
C GLN A 123 23.05 -11.37 36.37
N THR A 124 21.83 -11.20 36.87
CA THR A 124 21.49 -10.62 38.17
C THR A 124 20.30 -11.37 38.77
N ASP A 125 19.89 -11.01 39.99
CA ASP A 125 18.67 -11.55 40.59
C ASP A 125 17.46 -11.32 39.67
N ALA A 126 16.67 -12.37 39.51
CA ALA A 126 15.72 -12.50 38.42
C ALA A 126 14.30 -12.74 38.94
N ILE A 127 13.34 -12.05 38.34
CA ILE A 127 11.91 -12.23 38.51
C ILE A 127 11.35 -12.83 37.21
N ILE A 128 10.81 -14.05 37.29
CA ILE A 128 10.22 -14.79 36.17
C ILE A 128 8.72 -14.54 36.14
N GLN A 129 8.23 -14.03 35.01
CA GLN A 129 6.82 -14.01 34.65
C GLN A 129 6.54 -15.16 33.67
N CYS A 130 5.58 -16.01 34.00
CA CYS A 130 5.17 -17.15 33.19
C CYS A 130 3.65 -17.18 33.04
N ARG A 131 3.15 -18.16 32.29
CA ARG A 131 1.71 -18.45 32.30
C ARG A 131 1.32 -19.21 33.55
N LYS A 132 0.03 -19.15 33.89
CA LYS A 132 -0.56 -19.90 35.00
C LYS A 132 -0.41 -21.42 34.84
N GLU A 133 -0.48 -21.92 33.61
CA GLU A 133 -0.33 -23.36 33.32
C GLU A 133 1.10 -23.86 33.54
N ASP A 134 2.09 -23.01 33.33
CA ASP A 134 3.52 -23.34 33.38
C ASP A 134 4.14 -23.13 34.78
N GLU A 135 3.40 -22.51 35.69
CA GLU A 135 3.89 -22.13 37.02
C GLU A 135 4.37 -23.34 37.82
N THR A 136 3.61 -24.43 37.81
CA THR A 136 3.91 -25.65 38.58
C THR A 136 5.21 -26.30 38.13
N GLU A 137 5.44 -26.38 36.81
CA GLU A 137 6.66 -26.92 36.22
C GLU A 137 7.87 -26.02 36.51
N ILE A 138 7.71 -24.69 36.41
CA ILE A 138 8.79 -23.74 36.72
C ILE A 138 9.16 -23.81 38.20
N HIS A 139 8.17 -23.90 39.10
CA HIS A 139 8.43 -23.98 40.54
C HIS A 139 9.24 -25.24 40.91
N GLN A 140 8.96 -26.38 40.27
CA GLN A 140 9.73 -27.61 40.45
C GLN A 140 11.19 -27.48 39.97
N MET A 141 11.44 -26.62 38.98
CA MET A 141 12.75 -26.48 38.33
C MET A 141 13.64 -25.41 38.95
N LEU A 142 13.13 -24.56 39.85
CA LEU A 142 13.88 -23.43 40.40
C LEU A 142 15.21 -23.85 41.05
N ASN A 143 15.20 -24.89 41.88
CA ASN A 143 16.39 -25.38 42.58
C ASN A 143 17.45 -25.88 41.59
N ASP A 144 17.03 -26.63 40.57
CA ASP A 144 17.93 -27.15 39.53
C ASP A 144 18.54 -26.02 38.69
N LEU A 145 17.77 -24.96 38.42
CA LEU A 145 18.23 -23.78 37.69
C LEU A 145 19.25 -22.96 38.48
N MET A 146 19.04 -22.75 39.79
CA MET A 146 19.98 -22.07 40.66
C MET A 146 21.32 -22.81 40.75
N ASN A 147 21.26 -24.13 40.98
CA ASN A 147 22.45 -24.99 41.02
C ASN A 147 23.21 -24.96 39.68
N TRP A 148 22.48 -25.07 38.56
CA TRP A 148 23.08 -25.02 37.23
C TRP A 148 23.75 -23.67 36.94
N TYR A 149 23.13 -22.57 37.33
CA TYR A 149 23.68 -21.23 37.12
C TYR A 149 24.96 -21.00 37.94
N GLN A 150 24.95 -21.44 39.20
CA GLN A 150 26.12 -21.36 40.08
C GLN A 150 27.31 -22.16 39.54
N ILE A 151 27.07 -23.38 39.03
CA ILE A 151 28.11 -24.21 38.39
C ILE A 151 28.68 -23.52 37.14
N LYS A 152 27.83 -22.85 36.36
CA LYS A 152 28.24 -22.29 35.06
C LYS A 152 28.93 -20.93 35.15
N THR A 153 28.52 -20.08 36.09
CA THR A 153 29.00 -18.69 36.20
C THR A 153 29.83 -18.42 37.46
N GLY A 154 29.80 -19.32 38.44
CA GLY A 154 30.46 -19.14 39.73
C GLY A 154 29.73 -18.19 40.68
N SER A 155 28.60 -17.60 40.28
CA SER A 155 27.80 -16.65 41.09
C SER A 155 26.44 -17.25 41.47
N SER A 156 25.97 -16.94 42.67
CA SER A 156 24.62 -17.29 43.13
C SER A 156 23.63 -16.20 42.77
N ILE A 157 22.44 -16.58 42.31
CA ILE A 157 21.33 -15.67 41.98
C ILE A 157 20.06 -16.07 42.73
N SER A 158 19.27 -15.08 43.12
CA SER A 158 17.90 -15.29 43.59
C SER A 158 16.93 -15.27 42.42
N ILE A 159 16.11 -16.32 42.30
CA ILE A 159 15.06 -16.43 41.28
C ILE A 159 13.71 -16.44 42.00
N LYS A 160 12.85 -15.48 41.66
CA LYS A 160 11.47 -15.38 42.16
C LYS A 160 10.48 -15.50 41.01
N ILE A 161 9.32 -16.08 41.28
CA ILE A 161 8.20 -16.09 40.32
C ILE A 161 7.30 -14.89 40.65
N ASN A 162 6.88 -14.16 39.63
CA ASN A 162 5.93 -13.06 39.78
C ASN A 162 4.49 -13.61 39.89
N GLU A 163 3.64 -12.94 40.65
CA GLU A 163 2.21 -13.25 40.79
C GLU A 163 1.39 -12.75 39.59
N GLU A 164 1.95 -11.85 38.78
CA GLU A 164 1.35 -11.42 37.51
C GLU A 164 1.69 -12.39 36.37
N TYR A 165 0.68 -13.11 35.90
CA TYR A 165 0.81 -14.07 34.80
C TYR A 165 0.79 -13.41 33.42
N LEU A 166 1.50 -14.04 32.48
CA LEU A 166 1.44 -13.69 31.06
C LEU A 166 0.11 -14.11 30.45
N ASN A 167 -0.39 -13.29 29.51
CA ASN A 167 -1.56 -13.64 28.71
C ASN A 167 -1.27 -14.86 27.83
N THR A 168 -2.18 -15.84 27.86
CA THR A 168 -2.02 -17.10 27.12
C THR A 168 -2.07 -16.89 25.61
N ASP A 169 -2.87 -15.92 25.15
CA ASP A 169 -3.03 -15.59 23.74
C ASP A 169 -1.75 -15.00 23.14
N ASP A 170 -1.03 -14.21 23.94
CA ASP A 170 0.12 -13.44 23.45
C ASP A 170 1.45 -14.20 23.61
N ALA A 171 1.62 -15.05 24.62
CA ALA A 171 2.93 -15.65 24.90
C ALA A 171 3.22 -16.93 24.10
N TRP A 172 2.19 -17.67 23.65
CA TRP A 172 2.20 -19.07 23.17
C TRP A 172 2.98 -20.11 24.00
N GLY A 173 3.85 -19.71 24.93
CA GLY A 173 4.64 -20.49 25.87
C GLY A 173 5.88 -19.69 26.31
N GLY A 174 6.68 -20.27 27.19
CA GLY A 174 7.94 -19.66 27.63
C GLY A 174 7.78 -18.62 28.74
N VAL A 175 8.79 -17.78 28.89
CA VAL A 175 8.90 -16.86 30.05
C VAL A 175 9.38 -15.48 29.65
N VAL A 176 8.98 -14.49 30.46
CA VAL A 176 9.59 -13.18 30.47
C VAL A 176 10.35 -13.04 31.78
N VAL A 177 11.64 -12.77 31.71
CA VAL A 177 12.48 -12.61 32.91
C VAL A 177 12.87 -11.15 33.03
N SER A 178 12.80 -10.61 34.24
CA SER A 178 13.17 -9.24 34.55
C SER A 178 14.16 -9.21 35.71
N SER A 179 15.01 -8.19 35.77
CA SER A 179 15.82 -7.93 36.96
C SER A 179 14.93 -7.47 38.12
N VAL A 180 15.37 -7.65 39.36
CA VAL A 180 14.63 -7.18 40.56
C VAL A 180 14.30 -5.68 40.50
N ASP A 181 15.20 -4.88 39.91
CA ASP A 181 15.01 -3.43 39.73
C ASP A 181 14.06 -3.09 38.56
N GLY A 182 13.59 -4.08 37.80
CA GLY A 182 12.74 -3.90 36.62
C GLY A 182 13.42 -3.28 35.39
N ARG A 183 14.69 -2.86 35.50
CA ARG A 183 15.43 -2.14 34.44
C ARG A 183 15.75 -2.99 33.23
N ILE A 184 16.07 -4.27 33.45
CA ILE A 184 16.43 -5.21 32.38
C ILE A 184 15.28 -6.20 32.25
N ARG A 185 14.73 -6.33 31.04
CA ARG A 185 13.66 -7.27 30.71
C ARG A 185 14.07 -8.10 29.50
N CYS A 186 14.10 -9.41 29.67
CA CYS A 186 14.33 -10.39 28.63
C CYS A 186 13.01 -11.08 28.30
N ASN A 187 12.40 -10.71 27.17
CA ASN A 187 11.23 -11.42 26.66
C ASN A 187 11.69 -12.64 25.85
N ASN A 188 11.44 -13.84 26.36
CA ASN A 188 11.79 -15.09 25.69
C ASN A 188 10.55 -15.99 25.52
N THR A 189 9.38 -15.38 25.32
CA THR A 189 8.17 -16.11 24.97
C THR A 189 8.30 -16.72 23.57
N LEU A 190 7.59 -17.83 23.34
CA LEU A 190 7.63 -18.51 22.05
C LEU A 190 7.05 -17.64 20.93
N SER A 191 6.05 -16.82 21.23
CA SER A 191 5.51 -15.83 20.30
C SER A 191 6.57 -14.81 19.87
N TYR A 192 7.28 -14.19 20.81
CA TYR A 192 8.31 -13.19 20.51
C TYR A 192 9.44 -13.79 19.68
N ARG A 193 9.89 -15.00 20.03
CA ARG A 193 10.89 -15.73 19.24
C ARG A 193 10.41 -16.04 17.83
N ALA A 194 9.15 -16.42 17.68
CA ALA A 194 8.55 -16.68 16.36
C ALA A 194 8.51 -15.40 15.54
N THR A 195 8.03 -14.28 16.10
CA THR A 195 8.00 -12.98 15.43
C THR A 195 9.40 -12.54 14.98
N MET A 196 10.40 -12.61 15.86
CA MET A 196 11.78 -12.24 15.50
C MET A 196 12.35 -13.15 14.39
N SER A 197 12.13 -14.46 14.49
CA SER A 197 12.54 -15.40 13.44
C SER A 197 11.87 -15.09 12.09
N PHE A 198 10.60 -14.72 12.11
CA PHE A 198 9.85 -14.33 10.92
C PHE A 198 10.37 -13.04 10.29
N GLU A 199 10.72 -12.03 11.10
CA GLU A 199 11.26 -10.76 10.61
C GLU A 199 12.65 -10.94 9.98
N GLU A 200 13.53 -11.70 10.65
CA GLU A 200 14.88 -12.00 10.15
C GLU A 200 14.84 -12.83 8.86
N GLN A 201 13.96 -13.82 8.79
CA GLN A 201 13.84 -14.74 7.65
C GLN A 201 12.83 -14.28 6.59
N LEU A 202 12.22 -13.10 6.75
CA LEU A 202 11.22 -12.60 5.82
C LEU A 202 11.71 -12.57 4.35
N PRO A 203 12.96 -12.19 4.04
CA PRO A 203 13.47 -12.25 2.66
C PRO A 203 13.50 -13.68 2.11
N THR A 204 13.99 -14.63 2.91
CA THR A 204 14.08 -16.05 2.58
C THR A 204 12.69 -16.65 2.37
N ILE A 205 11.75 -16.39 3.27
CA ILE A 205 10.36 -16.86 3.18
C ILE A 205 9.70 -16.31 1.91
N ARG A 206 9.87 -15.01 1.60
CA ARG A 206 9.34 -14.40 0.37
C ARG A 206 9.93 -15.02 -0.89
N PHE A 207 11.21 -15.35 -0.87
CA PHE A 207 11.87 -16.02 -1.99
C PHE A 207 11.23 -17.37 -2.26
N TYR A 208 11.13 -18.25 -1.26
CA TYR A 208 10.55 -19.58 -1.45
C TYR A 208 9.05 -19.59 -1.76
N LEU A 209 8.29 -18.64 -1.23
CA LEU A 209 6.83 -18.61 -1.47
C LEU A 209 6.44 -18.00 -2.81
N PHE A 210 7.19 -17.00 -3.29
CA PHE A 210 6.74 -16.17 -4.42
C PHE A 210 7.68 -16.17 -5.62
N ASN A 211 8.85 -16.81 -5.54
CA ASN A 211 9.75 -16.97 -6.67
C ASN A 211 9.43 -18.28 -7.42
N PRO A 212 9.02 -18.23 -8.70
CA PRO A 212 8.78 -19.44 -9.50
C PRO A 212 10.02 -20.29 -9.74
N GLU A 213 11.23 -19.74 -9.59
CA GLU A 213 12.50 -20.46 -9.78
C GLU A 213 13.01 -21.12 -8.48
N ALA A 214 12.34 -20.89 -7.34
CA ALA A 214 12.75 -21.51 -6.09
C ALA A 214 12.42 -23.02 -6.12
N THR A 215 13.45 -23.87 -6.14
CA THR A 215 13.29 -25.30 -5.86
C THR A 215 13.17 -25.49 -4.35
N VAL A 216 12.01 -25.99 -3.91
CA VAL A 216 11.74 -26.41 -2.53
C VAL A 216 12.38 -27.76 -2.26
#